data_AF-A0A2T5JQK3-F1
#
_entry.id   AF-A0A2T5JQK3-F1
#
_cell.length_a   1.000
_cell.length_b   1.000
_cell.length_c   1.000
_cell.angle_alpha   90.00
_cell.angle_beta   90.00
_cell.angle_gamma   90.00
#
_symmetry.space_group_name_H-M   'P 1'
#
loop_
_entity.id
_entity.type
_entity.pdbx_description
1 polymer ?
#
loop_
_entity_poly.entity_id
_entity_poly.type
_entity_poly.pdbx_seq_one_letter_code
_entity_poly.pdbx_strand_id
1 'polypeptide(L)'
;MKSALLILPLLAGCGSMLADGTPTTAADGSRIYSITSLYDGESGSREQTIRSMDIDARNLCMTGYTLISEEARPIMGPTGGVTSSRLIWEIKCDKKPEETPP
;
A
#
# COMPACT_ATOMS: atom_id res chain seq x y z
N MET A 1 -44.06 -3.76 -28.10
CA MET A 1 -42.84 -4.46 -27.64
C MET A 1 -42.21 -3.59 -26.55
N LYS A 2 -42.17 -4.07 -25.30
CA LYS A 2 -41.72 -3.31 -24.13
C LYS A 2 -40.20 -3.44 -24.02
N SER A 3 -39.45 -2.38 -24.36
CA SER A 3 -38.01 -2.31 -24.10
C SER A 3 -37.76 -2.23 -22.59
N ALA A 4 -37.23 -3.29 -22.00
CA ALA A 4 -36.67 -3.27 -20.67
C ALA A 4 -35.22 -2.77 -20.77
N LEU A 5 -34.99 -1.51 -20.37
CA LEU A 5 -33.65 -0.97 -20.16
C LEU A 5 -33.08 -1.60 -18.89
N LEU A 6 -32.16 -2.55 -19.08
CA LEU A 6 -31.35 -3.14 -18.02
C LEU A 6 -30.41 -2.07 -17.45
N ILE A 7 -30.70 -1.62 -16.24
CA ILE A 7 -29.81 -0.79 -15.44
C ILE A 7 -28.70 -1.72 -14.92
N LEU A 8 -27.51 -1.66 -15.50
CA LEU A 8 -26.33 -2.29 -14.92
C LEU A 8 -25.95 -1.51 -13.65
N PRO A 9 -25.92 -2.16 -12.48
CA PRO A 9 -25.37 -1.51 -11.30
C PRO A 9 -23.85 -1.44 -11.50
N LEU A 10 -23.33 -0.22 -11.62
CA LEU A 10 -21.92 0.04 -11.41
C LEU A 10 -21.61 -0.37 -9.97
N LEU A 11 -21.08 -1.59 -9.83
CA LEU A 11 -20.38 -2.03 -8.63
C LEU A 11 -19.19 -1.11 -8.45
N ALA A 12 -19.40 0.02 -7.78
CA ALA A 12 -18.34 0.78 -7.14
C ALA A 12 -17.73 -0.16 -6.10
N GLY A 13 -16.74 -0.95 -6.54
CA GLY A 13 -15.96 -1.78 -5.64
C GLY A 13 -15.39 -0.86 -4.57
N CYS A 14 -15.72 -1.13 -3.31
CA CYS A 14 -14.93 -0.66 -2.18
C CYS A 14 -13.56 -1.35 -2.30
N GLY A 15 -12.72 -0.87 -3.21
CA GLY A 15 -11.31 -1.19 -3.21
C GLY A 15 -10.74 -0.61 -1.93
N SER A 16 -10.48 -1.48 -0.96
CA SER A 16 -9.58 -1.18 0.15
C SER A 16 -8.33 -0.58 -0.47
N MET A 17 -8.15 0.73 -0.33
CA MET A 17 -6.95 1.39 -0.81
C MET A 17 -5.78 0.73 -0.09
N LEU A 18 -4.90 0.06 -0.84
CA LEU A 18 -3.66 -0.54 -0.33
C LEU A 18 -2.65 0.53 0.11
N ALA A 19 -2.94 1.81 -0.16
CA ALA A 19 -2.13 2.95 0.22
C ALA A 19 -2.89 3.86 1.19
N ASP A 20 -2.15 4.48 2.12
CA ASP A 20 -2.73 5.36 3.13
C ASP A 20 -3.12 6.74 2.57
N GLY A 21 -2.81 7.02 1.31
CA GLY A 21 -3.09 8.30 0.66
C GLY A 21 -2.86 8.31 -0.85
N THR A 22 -3.09 9.47 -1.46
CA THR A 22 -2.85 9.69 -2.88
C THR A 22 -1.35 9.61 -3.17
N PRO A 23 -0.91 8.83 -4.18
CA PRO A 23 0.50 8.79 -4.56
C PRO A 23 1.01 10.16 -4.99
N THR A 24 2.28 10.42 -4.72
CA THR A 24 3.02 11.52 -5.34
C THR A 24 3.72 11.02 -6.61
N THR A 25 4.00 11.93 -7.53
CA THR A 25 4.72 11.60 -8.77
C THR A 25 6.14 12.15 -8.67
N ALA A 26 7.14 11.27 -8.82
CA ALA A 26 8.54 11.64 -8.87
C ALA A 26 8.87 12.38 -10.18
N ALA A 27 10.01 13.09 -10.21
CA ALA A 27 10.46 13.81 -11.40
C ALA A 27 10.66 12.90 -12.63
N ASP A 28 10.92 11.61 -12.41
CA ASP A 28 11.08 10.60 -13.46
C ASP A 28 9.72 10.01 -13.92
N GLY A 29 8.59 10.46 -13.37
CA GLY A 29 7.24 9.97 -13.67
C GLY A 29 6.82 8.74 -12.88
N SER A 30 7.68 8.18 -12.03
CA SER A 30 7.34 7.06 -11.15
C SER A 30 6.37 7.50 -10.05
N ARG A 31 5.51 6.58 -9.59
CA ARG A 31 4.60 6.85 -8.46
C ARG A 31 5.27 6.47 -7.14
N ILE A 32 5.14 7.35 -6.15
CA ILE A 32 5.57 7.14 -4.78
C ILE A 32 4.34 6.99 -3.89
N TYR A 33 4.33 5.94 -3.07
CA TYR A 33 3.24 5.63 -2.15
C TYR A 33 3.75 5.57 -0.71
N SER A 34 2.89 5.98 0.22
CA SER A 34 3.04 5.70 1.65
C SER A 34 2.11 4.54 2.00
N ILE A 35 2.66 3.48 2.58
CA ILE A 35 1.90 2.35 3.09
C ILE A 35 2.23 2.11 4.56
N THR A 36 1.24 1.72 5.34
CA THR A 36 1.34 1.55 6.79
C THR A 36 0.77 0.22 7.21
N SER A 37 1.40 -0.37 8.23
CA SER A 37 0.78 -1.44 8.99
C SER A 37 1.14 -1.35 10.47
N LEU A 38 0.48 -2.14 11.31
CA LEU A 38 0.74 -2.25 12.73
C LEU A 38 1.39 -3.60 13.04
N TYR A 39 2.25 -3.61 14.04
CA TYR A 39 2.72 -4.83 14.69
C TYR A 39 2.79 -4.60 16.20
N ASP A 40 2.64 -5.64 16.99
CA ASP A 40 2.72 -5.58 18.45
C ASP A 40 4.12 -6.01 18.95
N GLY A 41 4.26 -6.25 20.25
CA GLY A 41 5.50 -6.72 20.85
C GLY A 41 5.75 -8.22 20.74
N GLU A 42 4.88 -8.99 20.10
CA GLU A 42 5.06 -10.44 19.99
C GLU A 42 6.27 -10.79 19.11
N SER A 43 6.95 -11.90 19.44
CA SER A 43 8.10 -12.34 18.66
C SER A 43 7.67 -12.69 17.23
N GLY A 44 8.32 -12.08 16.23
CA GLY A 44 8.03 -12.33 14.82
C GLY A 44 6.92 -11.47 14.21
N SER A 45 6.19 -10.67 15.02
CA SER A 45 5.08 -9.84 14.51
C SER A 45 5.59 -8.79 13.52
N ARG A 46 6.74 -8.15 13.81
CA ARG A 46 7.38 -7.19 12.91
C ARG A 46 7.74 -7.82 11.57
N GLU A 47 8.36 -9.01 11.58
CA GLU A 47 8.77 -9.70 10.36
C GLU A 47 7.56 -10.14 9.54
N GLN A 48 6.46 -10.54 10.21
CA GLN A 48 5.20 -10.84 9.54
C GLN A 48 4.59 -9.60 8.89
N THR A 49 4.60 -8.46 9.59
CA THR A 49 4.13 -7.19 9.05
C THR A 49 4.96 -6.73 7.86
N ILE A 50 6.29 -6.87 7.91
CA ILE A 50 7.19 -6.59 6.77
C ILE A 50 6.83 -7.46 5.55
N ARG A 51 6.59 -8.77 5.76
CA ARG A 51 6.18 -9.67 4.66
C ARG A 51 4.83 -9.26 4.06
N SER A 52 3.88 -8.84 4.89
CA SER A 52 2.59 -8.34 4.41
C SER A 52 2.77 -7.06 3.60
N MET A 53 3.53 -6.08 4.12
CA MET A 53 3.76 -4.81 3.43
C MET A 53 4.53 -4.97 2.11
N ASP A 54 5.44 -5.96 2.01
CA ASP A 54 6.09 -6.33 0.75
C ASP A 54 5.09 -6.87 -0.29
N ILE A 55 4.12 -7.69 0.14
CA ILE A 55 3.02 -8.15 -0.73
C ILE A 55 2.16 -6.96 -1.17
N ASP A 56 1.80 -6.08 -0.24
CA ASP A 56 0.97 -4.91 -0.54
C ASP A 56 1.68 -3.95 -1.51
N ALA A 57 2.98 -3.70 -1.32
CA ALA A 57 3.79 -2.89 -2.21
C ALA A 57 3.84 -3.45 -3.65
N ARG A 58 4.03 -4.77 -3.80
CA ARG A 58 4.02 -5.43 -5.11
C ARG A 58 2.64 -5.38 -5.77
N ASN A 59 1.58 -5.60 -5.00
CA ASN A 59 0.21 -5.52 -5.51
C ASN A 59 -0.17 -4.08 -5.90
N LEU A 60 0.35 -3.09 -5.18
CA LEU A 60 0.09 -1.68 -5.46
C LEU A 60 0.82 -1.20 -6.72
N CYS A 61 2.08 -1.59 -6.89
CA CYS A 61 2.89 -1.18 -8.03
C CYS A 61 2.58 -1.96 -9.31
N MET A 62 2.14 -3.22 -9.19
CA MET A 62 2.00 -4.17 -10.33
C MET A 62 3.30 -4.37 -11.14
N THR A 63 4.42 -3.90 -10.58
CA THR A 63 5.80 -3.97 -11.05
C THR A 63 6.71 -4.18 -9.84
N GLY A 64 8.03 -4.13 -10.03
CA GLY A 64 8.96 -4.00 -8.90
C GLY A 64 8.76 -2.67 -8.15
N TYR A 65 9.34 -2.59 -6.96
CA TYR A 65 9.37 -1.35 -6.18
C TYR A 65 10.72 -1.18 -5.49
N THR A 66 11.07 0.08 -5.24
CA THR A 66 12.20 0.46 -4.41
C THR A 66 11.68 1.00 -3.08
N LEU A 67 12.15 0.45 -1.96
CA LEU A 67 11.89 1.03 -0.64
C LEU A 67 12.73 2.29 -0.47
N ILE A 68 12.08 3.45 -0.37
CA ILE A 68 12.74 4.75 -0.17
C ILE A 68 13.07 4.95 1.30
N SER A 69 12.10 4.68 2.19
CA SER A 69 12.28 4.81 3.62
C SER A 69 11.42 3.83 4.40
N GLU A 70 11.89 3.48 5.60
CA GLU A 70 11.16 2.72 6.60
C GLU A 70 11.23 3.47 7.93
N GLU A 71 10.08 3.69 8.55
CA GLU A 71 9.97 4.29 9.88
C GLU A 71 9.09 3.43 10.78
N ALA A 72 9.55 3.16 12.00
CA ALA A 72 8.75 2.53 13.05
C ALA A 72 8.40 3.56 14.13
N ARG A 73 7.10 3.84 14.31
CA ARG A 73 6.59 4.75 15.34
C ARG A 73 5.89 3.98 16.46
N PRO A 74 6.40 4.01 17.70
CA PRO A 74 5.75 3.34 18.81
C PRO A 74 4.41 4.03 19.14
N ILE A 75 3.41 3.22 19.47
CA ILE A 75 2.13 3.65 19.99
C ILE A 75 2.14 3.35 21.48
N MET A 76 2.13 4.43 22.27
CA MET A 76 2.18 4.34 23.73
C MET A 76 0.80 4.05 24.29
N GLY A 77 0.72 3.09 25.21
CA GLY A 77 -0.46 2.82 26.00
C GLY A 77 -0.65 3.84 27.14
N PRO A 78 -1.81 3.84 27.80
CA PRO A 78 -2.13 4.77 28.89
C PRO A 78 -1.17 4.69 30.08
N THR A 79 -0.46 3.57 30.24
CA THR A 79 0.49 3.30 31.33
C THR A 79 1.94 3.64 30.97
N GLY A 80 2.20 4.19 29.78
CA GLY A 80 3.53 4.59 29.34
C GLY A 80 4.39 3.47 28.73
N GLY A 81 3.84 2.27 28.55
CA GLY A 81 4.47 1.19 27.76
C GLY A 81 4.10 1.26 26.28
N VAL A 82 4.89 0.64 25.40
CA VAL A 82 4.55 0.46 23.97
C VAL A 82 3.50 -0.65 23.86
N THR A 83 2.34 -0.37 23.25
CA THR A 83 1.29 -1.38 23.00
C THR A 83 1.41 -2.00 21.61
N SER A 84 1.80 -1.18 20.64
CA SER A 84 2.06 -1.58 19.26
C SER A 84 3.00 -0.57 18.63
N SER A 85 3.52 -0.88 17.45
CA SER A 85 4.30 0.02 16.63
C SER A 85 3.66 0.12 15.26
N ARG A 86 3.62 1.32 14.71
CA ARG A 86 3.26 1.58 13.33
C ARG A 86 4.51 1.50 12.46
N LEU A 87 4.51 0.60 11.49
CA LEU A 87 5.51 0.56 10.43
C LEU A 87 5.00 1.37 9.25
N ILE A 88 5.79 2.34 8.81
CA ILE A 88 5.47 3.24 7.69
C ILE A 88 6.56 3.04 6.65
N TRP A 89 6.17 2.72 5.42
CA TRP A 89 7.07 2.63 4.28
C TRP A 89 6.72 3.68 3.25
N GLU A 90 7.75 4.37 2.76
CA GLU A 90 7.68 5.10 1.50
C GLU A 90 8.29 4.24 0.40
N ILE A 91 7.51 3.95 -0.64
CA ILE A 91 7.94 3.10 -1.76
C ILE A 91 7.82 3.85 -3.07
N LYS A 92 8.76 3.63 -3.99
CA LYS A 92 8.69 4.07 -5.38
C LYS A 92 8.41 2.87 -6.28
N CYS A 93 7.34 2.91 -7.06
CA CYS A 93 7.09 1.87 -8.06
C CYS A 93 8.09 1.99 -9.20
N ASP A 94 8.64 0.86 -9.63
CA ASP A 94 9.49 0.82 -10.80
C ASP A 94 8.66 1.10 -12.06
N LYS A 95 9.25 1.80 -13.02
CA LYS A 95 8.60 2.07 -14.30
C LYS A 95 8.28 0.75 -14.99
N LYS A 96 7.10 0.66 -15.61
CA LYS A 96 6.84 -0.42 -16.56
C LYS A 96 7.88 -0.33 -17.68
N PRO A 97 8.46 -1.47 -18.13
CA PRO A 97 9.19 -1.49 -19.38
C PRO A 97 8.30 -0.90 -20.47
N GLU A 98 8.80 0.07 -21.21
CA GLU A 98 8.10 0.63 -22.35
C GLU A 98 7.94 -0.51 -23.38
N GLU A 99 6.70 -0.93 -23.66
CA GLU A 99 6.45 -1.90 -24.72
C GLU A 99 6.93 -1.27 -26.03
N THR A 100 8.03 -1.79 -26.57
CA THR A 100 8.52 -1.38 -27.88
C THR A 100 7.45 -1.75 -28.90
N PRO A 101 6.83 -0.80 -29.63
CA PRO A 101 5.85 -1.14 -30.66
C PRO A 101 6.54 -1.99 -31.75
N PRO A 102 5.84 -2.98 -32.33
CA PRO A 102 6.38 -3.82 -33.40
C PRO A 102 6.73 -3.02 -34.67
#